data_AF-A0AAN9HP17-F1
#
_entry.id   AF-A0AAN9HP17-F1
#
_cell.length_a   1.000
_cell.length_b   1.000
_cell.length_c   1.000
_cell.angle_alpha   90.00
_cell.angle_beta   90.00
_cell.angle_gamma   90.00
#
_symmetry.space_group_name_H-M   'P 1'
#
loop_
_entity.id
_entity.type
_entity.pdbx_description
1 polymer ?
#
loop_
_entity_poly.entity_id
_entity_poly.type
_entity_poly.pdbx_seq_one_letter_code
_entity_poly.pdbx_strand_id
1 'polypeptide(L)'
;MADASLHTGGSIPHRVHWKRMKAELGTYPLLVDFYFRTHQKKDKSWVGHHAQSAYVSIILRQLLFNQVLGKLCFRCARLVLSLVVCWLLFLL
;
A
#
# COMPACT_ATOMS: atom_id res chain seq x y z
N MET A 1 21.66 -36.00 -23.70
CA MET A 1 20.29 -35.98 -23.16
C MET A 1 20.38 -36.35 -21.69
N ALA A 2 20.16 -35.39 -20.80
CA ALA A 2 20.00 -35.62 -19.38
C ALA A 2 18.82 -34.75 -18.95
N ASP A 3 17.65 -35.39 -18.92
CA ASP A 3 16.41 -34.86 -18.40
C ASP A 3 16.54 -34.76 -16.88
N ALA A 4 17.03 -33.61 -16.41
CA ALA A 4 17.01 -33.27 -15.01
C ALA A 4 15.65 -32.66 -14.71
N SER A 5 14.73 -33.50 -14.22
CA SER A 5 13.45 -33.12 -13.62
C SER A 5 13.67 -32.01 -12.57
N LEU A 6 13.56 -30.75 -12.98
CA LEU A 6 13.59 -29.61 -12.07
C LEU A 6 12.18 -29.44 -11.50
N HIS A 7 11.99 -29.91 -10.28
CA HIS A 7 10.78 -29.73 -9.50
C HIS A 7 10.42 -28.25 -9.35
N THR A 8 9.64 -27.69 -10.28
CA THR A 8 8.95 -26.41 -10.07
C THR A 8 7.55 -26.66 -9.50
N GLY A 9 7.49 -27.26 -8.31
CA GLY A 9 6.37 -27.03 -7.39
C GLY A 9 6.45 -25.62 -6.75
N GLY A 10 7.15 -24.69 -7.40
CA GLY A 10 7.68 -23.46 -6.82
C GLY A 10 6.61 -22.38 -6.66
N SER A 11 6.58 -21.78 -5.48
CA SER A 11 5.80 -20.57 -5.20
C SER A 11 6.21 -19.45 -6.16
N ILE A 12 5.22 -18.79 -6.75
CA ILE A 12 5.46 -17.66 -7.65
C ILE A 12 6.10 -16.53 -6.84
N PRO A 13 7.28 -16.00 -7.24
CA PRO A 13 7.91 -14.91 -6.52
C PRO A 13 7.01 -13.68 -6.46
N HIS A 14 6.99 -12.99 -5.31
CA HIS A 14 6.19 -11.79 -5.08
C HIS A 14 6.32 -10.74 -6.20
N ARG A 15 7.54 -10.51 -6.70
CA ARG A 15 7.82 -9.58 -7.81
C ARG A 15 7.14 -9.97 -9.11
N VAL A 16 7.02 -11.27 -9.38
CA VAL A 16 6.36 -11.79 -10.59
C VAL A 16 4.84 -11.61 -10.46
N HIS A 17 4.26 -11.91 -9.29
CA HIS A 17 2.83 -11.65 -9.04
C HIS A 17 2.51 -10.16 -9.18
N TRP A 18 3.39 -9.28 -8.70
CA TRP A 18 3.19 -7.82 -8.76
C TRP A 18 3.14 -7.32 -10.21
N LYS A 19 4.06 -7.81 -11.07
CA LYS A 19 4.06 -7.48 -12.50
C LYS A 19 2.82 -7.98 -13.22
N ARG A 20 2.35 -9.20 -12.92
CA ARG A 20 1.13 -9.78 -13.52
C ARG A 20 -0.10 -8.97 -13.13
N MET A 21 -0.23 -8.65 -11.83
CA MET A 21 -1.32 -7.83 -11.33
C MET A 21 -1.32 -6.42 -11.95
N LYS A 22 -0.15 -5.80 -12.15
CA LYS A 22 -0.04 -4.54 -12.89
C LYS A 22 -0.54 -4.67 -14.34
N ALA A 23 -0.17 -5.75 -15.02
CA ALA A 23 -0.61 -6.00 -16.39
C ALA A 23 -2.13 -6.19 -16.49
N GLU A 24 -2.74 -6.86 -15.50
CA GLU A 24 -4.20 -7.05 -15.42
C GLU A 24 -4.95 -5.75 -15.10
N LEU A 25 -4.45 -4.95 -14.17
CA LEU A 25 -5.11 -3.71 -13.72
C LEU A 25 -4.79 -2.49 -14.60
N GLY A 26 -3.81 -2.60 -15.50
CA GLY A 26 -3.26 -1.46 -16.27
C GLY A 26 -2.47 -0.44 -15.44
N THR A 27 -2.46 -0.57 -14.12
CA THR A 27 -1.82 0.35 -13.16
C THR A 27 -1.13 -0.43 -12.05
N TYR A 28 -0.25 0.22 -11.28
CA TYR A 28 0.38 -0.45 -10.14
C TYR A 28 -0.67 -0.76 -9.07
N PRO A 29 -0.76 -2.01 -8.61
CA PRO A 29 -1.70 -2.36 -7.55
C PRO A 29 -1.34 -1.66 -6.25
N LEU A 30 -2.36 -1.41 -5.42
CA LEU A 30 -2.09 -1.03 -4.03
C LEU A 30 -1.50 -2.21 -3.28
N LEU A 31 -0.64 -1.92 -2.30
CA LEU A 31 -0.04 -2.96 -1.46
C LEU A 31 -1.11 -3.79 -0.75
N VAL A 32 -2.21 -3.14 -0.34
CA VAL A 32 -3.37 -3.78 0.30
C VAL A 32 -4.02 -4.79 -0.64
N ASP A 33 -4.31 -4.39 -1.89
CA ASP A 33 -4.97 -5.26 -2.88
C ASP A 33 -4.09 -6.45 -3.27
N PHE A 34 -2.78 -6.21 -3.39
CA PHE A 34 -1.81 -7.26 -3.63
C PHE A 34 -1.83 -8.29 -2.50
N TYR A 35 -1.70 -7.84 -1.24
CA TYR A 35 -1.70 -8.74 -0.08
C TYR A 35 -3.02 -9.48 0.06
N PHE A 36 -4.15 -8.80 -0.19
CA PHE A 36 -5.49 -9.39 -0.16
C PHE A 36 -5.59 -10.56 -1.15
N ARG A 37 -5.07 -10.41 -2.37
CA ARG A 37 -5.17 -11.44 -3.41
C ARG A 37 -4.20 -12.60 -3.23
N THR A 38 -3.03 -12.39 -2.63
CA THR A 38 -2.03 -13.47 -2.44
C THR A 38 -2.19 -14.24 -1.13
N HIS A 39 -2.87 -13.67 -0.13
CA HIS A 39 -2.99 -14.27 1.21
C HIS A 39 -4.41 -14.71 1.58
N GLN A 40 -5.35 -14.63 0.64
CA GLN A 40 -6.66 -15.25 0.77
C GLN A 40 -6.80 -16.46 -0.15
N LYS A 41 -7.55 -17.45 0.32
CA LYS A 41 -8.00 -18.59 -0.45
C LYS A 41 -9.20 -18.19 -1.32
N LYS A 42 -9.65 -19.10 -2.20
CA LYS A 42 -10.81 -18.88 -3.09
C LYS A 42 -12.11 -18.58 -2.34
N ASP A 43 -12.25 -19.10 -1.13
CA ASP A 43 -13.39 -18.87 -0.23
C ASP A 43 -13.29 -17.55 0.56
N LYS A 44 -12.28 -16.71 0.26
CA LYS A 44 -11.97 -15.45 0.97
C LYS A 44 -11.49 -15.64 2.42
N SER A 45 -11.24 -16.87 2.86
CA SER A 45 -10.58 -17.11 4.14
C SER A 45 -9.09 -16.80 4.06
N TRP A 46 -8.49 -16.38 5.17
CA TRP A 46 -7.05 -16.15 5.23
C TRP A 46 -6.29 -17.47 5.13
N VAL A 47 -5.15 -17.46 4.45
CA VAL A 47 -4.27 -18.64 4.36
C VAL A 47 -3.73 -19.05 5.74
N GLY A 48 -3.67 -18.12 6.70
CA GLY A 48 -3.37 -18.40 8.10
C GLY A 48 -3.37 -17.13 8.97
N HIS A 49 -3.10 -17.30 10.28
CA HIS A 49 -3.10 -16.19 11.24
C HIS A 49 -2.06 -15.10 10.88
N HIS A 50 -0.85 -15.50 10.47
CA HIS A 50 0.20 -14.57 10.07
C HIS A 50 -0.19 -13.70 8.86
N ALA A 51 -0.92 -14.27 7.89
CA ALA A 51 -1.44 -13.53 6.74
C ALA A 51 -2.41 -12.42 7.18
N GLN A 52 -3.32 -12.76 8.09
CA GLN A 52 -4.27 -11.80 8.64
C GLN A 52 -3.56 -10.70 9.43
N SER A 53 -2.61 -11.05 10.30
CA SER A 53 -1.84 -10.06 11.06
C SER A 53 -1.04 -9.12 10.16
N ALA A 54 -0.42 -9.64 9.11
CA ALA A 54 0.33 -8.84 8.14
C ALA A 54 -0.58 -7.82 7.42
N TYR A 55 -1.76 -8.26 6.99
CA TYR A 55 -2.76 -7.39 6.36
C TYR A 55 -3.20 -6.25 7.30
N VAL A 56 -3.54 -6.58 8.56
CA VAL A 56 -3.90 -5.59 9.58
C VAL A 56 -2.78 -4.59 9.81
N SER A 57 -1.52 -5.04 9.87
CA SER A 57 -0.36 -4.16 10.04
C SER A 57 -0.21 -3.17 8.87
N ILE A 58 -0.41 -3.64 7.63
CA ILE A 58 -0.34 -2.80 6.43
C ILE A 58 -1.43 -1.72 6.46
N ILE A 59 -2.68 -2.10 6.79
CA ILE A 59 -3.78 -1.14 6.91
C ILE A 59 -3.46 -0.10 7.98
N LEU A 60 -3.01 -0.54 9.17
CA LEU A 60 -2.70 0.36 10.27
C LEU A 60 -1.62 1.38 9.87
N ARG A 61 -0.56 0.91 9.18
CA ARG A 61 0.49 1.79 8.65
C ARG A 61 -0.06 2.78 7.64
N GLN A 62 -0.93 2.34 6.73
CA GLN A 62 -1.56 3.23 5.75
C GLN A 62 -2.42 4.30 6.42
N LEU A 63 -3.21 3.94 7.43
CA LEU A 63 -4.04 4.88 8.18
C LEU A 63 -3.20 5.89 8.96
N LEU A 64 -2.16 5.43 9.66
CA LEU A 64 -1.22 6.30 10.37
C LEU A 64 -0.52 7.27 9.42
N PHE A 65 -0.07 6.78 8.27
CA PHE A 65 0.55 7.62 7.23
C PHE A 65 -0.42 8.70 6.74
N ASN A 66 -1.67 8.33 6.44
CA ASN A 66 -2.70 9.29 6.03
C ASN A 66 -3.01 10.31 7.13
N GLN A 67 -3.04 9.89 8.40
CA GLN A 67 -3.27 10.79 9.53
C GLN A 67 -2.10 11.77 9.74
N VAL A 68 -0.86 11.30 9.57
CA VAL A 68 0.34 12.15 9.65
C VAL A 68 0.37 13.15 8.49
N LEU A 69 0.10 12.69 7.26
CA LEU A 69 -0.02 13.57 6.09
C LEU A 69 -1.14 14.60 6.27
N GLY A 70 -2.30 14.19 6.79
CA GLY A 70 -3.42 15.09 7.09
C GLY A 70 -3.03 16.17 8.11
N LYS A 71 -2.32 15.78 9.19
CA LYS A 71 -1.80 16.73 10.18
C LYS A 71 -0.75 17.68 9.59
N LEU A 72 0.13 17.17 8.75
CA LEU A 72 1.15 17.99 8.06
C LEU A 72 0.48 18.99 7.12
N CYS A 73 -0.50 18.55 6.33
CA CYS A 73 -1.27 19.40 5.42
C CYS A 73 -2.00 20.52 6.19
N PHE A 74 -2.63 20.20 7.33
CA PHE A 74 -3.25 21.21 8.19
C PHE A 74 -2.24 22.22 8.74
N ARG A 75 -1.05 21.77 9.13
CA ARG A 75 0.02 22.64 9.64
C ARG A 75 0.56 23.57 8.54
N CYS A 76 0.73 23.07 7.32
CA CYS A 76 1.11 23.88 6.16
C CYS A 76 0.02 24.90 5.80
N ALA A 77 -1.25 24.48 5.75
CA ALA A 77 -2.37 25.37 5.47
C ALA A 77 -2.48 26.50 6.53
N ARG A 78 -2.27 26.18 7.80
CA ARG A 78 -2.25 27.17 8.89
C ARG A 78 -1.11 28.17 8.78
N LEU A 79 0.08 27.73 8.36
CA LEU A 79 1.23 28.61 8.10
C LEU A 79 0.95 29.56 6.93
N VAL A 80 0.38 29.06 5.83
CA VAL A 80 0.02 29.90 4.67
C VAL A 80 -1.04 30.93 5.07
N LEU A 81 -2.08 30.52 5.79
CA LEU A 81 -3.13 31.44 6.25
C LEU A 81 -2.56 32.52 7.18
N SER A 82 -1.63 32.13 8.07
CA SER A 82 -0.96 33.08 8.96
C SER A 82 -0.12 34.10 8.19
N LEU A 83 0.60 33.67 7.15
CA LEU A 83 1.41 34.58 6.33
C LEU A 83 0.53 35.55 5.53
N VAL A 84 -0.60 35.07 4.98
CA VAL A 84 -1.56 35.91 4.24
C VAL A 84 -2.21 36.95 5.16
N VAL A 85 -2.65 36.55 6.36
CA VAL A 85 -3.23 37.48 7.34
C VAL A 85 -2.19 38.51 7.80
N CYS A 86 -0.94 38.10 8.04
CA CYS A 86 0.13 38.99 8.43
C CYS A 86 0.47 40.02 7.32
N TRP A 87 0.45 39.59 6.06
CA TRP A 87 0.65 40.47 4.91
C TRP A 87 -0.48 41.50 4.75
N LEU A 88 -1.74 41.08 4.93
CA LEU A 88 -2.91 41.97 4.87
C LEU A 88 -2.92 43.02 5.99
N LEU A 89 -2.46 42.66 7.19
CA LEU A 89 -2.35 43.60 8.33
C LEU A 89 -1.22 44.62 8.17
N PHE A 90 -0.20 44.34 7.35
CA PHE A 90 0.89 45.27 7.06
C PHE A 90 0.59 46.26 5.92
N LEU A 91 -0.49 46.02 5.18
CA LEU A 91 -0.95 46.82 4.04
C LEU A 91 -2.07 47.82 4.38
N LEU A 92 -2.53 47.82 5.63
CA LEU A 92 -3.66 48.58 6.16
C LEU A 92 -3.17 49.50 7.28
#